data_AF-A0A2Z6AU75-F1
#
_entry.id   AF-A0A2Z6AU75-F1
#
_cell.length_a   1.000
_cell.length_b   1.000
_cell.length_c   1.000
_cell.angle_alpha   90.00
_cell.angle_beta   90.00
_cell.angle_gamma   90.00
#
_symmetry.space_group_name_H-M   'P 1'
#
loop_
_entity.id
_entity.type
_entity.pdbx_description
1 polymer ?
#
loop_
_entity_poly.entity_id
_entity_poly.type
_entity_poly.pdbx_seq_one_letter_code
_entity_poly.pdbx_strand_id
1 'polypeptide(L)'
;MSEYSSATEALGQSEAFLQFMEGLSVAARVDRPTLIVGERGTGKELAAGRLHYLSARWQGPFVALNCSALAPSLIESELFGHEAGAFTGASGRRKGRFEAAENGTLFLDEIATMPLTVQEKILRAVEYGEFERVGGSTPIRVDVRVIGATNADLPALADAGRFKRDLLDRLGFEVLTVPPLRYRHGDIELLARHFADRMAVEIERPEPPGFSAQALATMNSHPWPGNVRELKNVVERAVYRTEGNRIQNVVLDPFQSPWRPIPNEHTPPASRQTQGESSTKAGPVRRAALTPGAPGGTSPEPLLEAVRNLELQYLENALTLTRHNQRKAAILLGLTYHQFRGLYRKHKEALDAA
;
A
#
# COMPACT_ATOMS: atom_id res chain seq x y z
N MET A 1 17.06 -29.75 -14.37
CA MET A 1 16.32 -28.98 -15.40
C MET A 1 15.84 -27.71 -14.72
N SER A 2 16.14 -26.54 -15.26
CA SER A 2 16.01 -25.26 -14.57
C SER A 2 14.60 -24.67 -14.66
N GLU A 3 13.91 -24.56 -13.53
CA GLU A 3 12.56 -23.94 -13.40
C GLU A 3 12.52 -22.43 -13.70
N TYR A 4 13.64 -21.81 -14.08
CA TYR A 4 13.76 -20.40 -14.46
C TYR A 4 13.54 -20.14 -15.97
N SER A 5 13.18 -21.14 -16.77
CA SER A 5 12.99 -21.01 -18.23
C SER A 5 11.67 -20.32 -18.65
N SER A 6 11.09 -19.46 -17.80
CA SER A 6 9.97 -18.58 -18.14
C SER A 6 10.20 -17.14 -17.66
N ALA A 7 11.41 -16.63 -17.92
CA ALA A 7 11.64 -15.19 -18.04
C ALA A 7 10.62 -14.63 -19.04
N THR A 8 9.52 -14.10 -18.52
CA THR A 8 8.38 -13.68 -19.32
C THR A 8 8.82 -12.48 -20.14
N GLU A 9 8.95 -12.68 -21.44
CA GLU A 9 9.62 -11.74 -22.33
C GLU A 9 8.93 -10.37 -22.28
N ALA A 10 9.73 -9.31 -22.23
CA ALA A 10 9.23 -7.95 -22.10
C ALA A 10 8.69 -7.49 -23.47
N LEU A 11 7.43 -7.83 -23.75
CA LEU A 11 6.80 -7.58 -25.04
C LEU A 11 6.34 -6.13 -25.21
N GLY A 12 6.60 -5.58 -26.40
CA GLY A 12 6.16 -4.28 -26.86
C GLY A 12 6.87 -3.87 -28.15
N GLN A 13 6.18 -3.06 -28.96
CA GLN A 13 6.62 -2.51 -30.25
C GLN A 13 6.48 -0.98 -30.31
N SER A 14 5.81 -0.37 -29.33
CA SER A 14 5.63 1.08 -29.23
C SER A 14 6.97 1.82 -29.04
N GLU A 15 7.11 2.99 -29.67
CA GLU A 15 8.35 3.78 -29.63
C GLU A 15 8.80 4.10 -28.19
N ALA A 16 7.87 4.52 -27.32
CA ALA A 16 8.15 4.80 -25.91
C ALA A 16 8.69 3.57 -25.16
N PHE A 17 8.21 2.36 -25.50
CA PHE A 17 8.73 1.13 -24.90
C PHE A 17 10.11 0.74 -25.46
N LEU A 18 10.34 0.94 -26.76
CA LEU A 18 11.64 0.70 -27.39
C LEU A 18 12.73 1.65 -26.84
N GLN A 19 12.42 2.94 -26.68
CA GLN A 19 13.31 3.93 -26.04
C GLN A 19 13.62 3.53 -24.59
N PHE A 20 12.62 3.08 -23.82
CA PHE A 20 12.83 2.56 -22.46
C PHE A 20 13.75 1.33 -22.45
N MET A 21 13.57 0.39 -23.39
CA MET A 21 14.38 -0.82 -23.49
C MET A 21 15.83 -0.52 -23.94
N GLU A 22 16.05 0.51 -24.75
CA GLU A 22 17.37 1.01 -25.10
C GLU A 22 18.07 1.62 -23.88
N GLY A 23 17.42 2.54 -23.16
CA GLY A 23 17.94 3.13 -21.92
C GLY A 23 18.28 2.07 -20.86
N LEU A 24 17.40 1.06 -20.68
CA LEU A 24 17.64 -0.10 -19.82
C LEU A 24 18.89 -0.89 -20.26
N SER A 25 19.09 -1.07 -21.57
CA SER A 25 20.24 -1.79 -22.13
C SER A 25 21.55 -1.02 -21.96
N VAL A 26 21.51 0.32 -21.93
CA VAL A 26 22.66 1.17 -21.57
C VAL A 26 22.95 1.06 -20.07
N ALA A 27 21.94 1.24 -19.23
CA ALA A 27 22.03 1.15 -17.76
C ALA A 27 22.56 -0.22 -17.27
N ALA A 28 22.20 -1.31 -17.96
CA ALA A 28 22.64 -2.65 -17.59
C ALA A 28 24.17 -2.83 -17.65
N ARG A 29 24.86 -2.14 -18.57
CA ARG A 29 26.32 -2.23 -18.76
C ARG A 29 27.12 -1.63 -17.60
N VAL A 30 26.52 -0.71 -16.84
CA VAL A 30 27.19 0.00 -15.76
C VAL A 30 26.85 -0.65 -14.43
N ASP A 31 27.86 -1.07 -13.67
CA ASP A 31 27.67 -1.71 -12.37
C ASP A 31 27.47 -0.66 -11.27
N ARG A 32 26.29 -0.04 -11.29
CA ARG A 32 25.84 0.98 -10.36
C ARG A 32 24.39 0.75 -9.95
N PRO A 33 23.94 1.36 -8.84
CA PRO A 33 22.53 1.38 -8.49
C PRO A 33 21.65 1.91 -9.62
N THR A 34 20.41 1.45 -9.68
CA THR A 34 19.43 1.93 -10.66
C THR A 34 18.04 1.96 -10.05
N LEU A 35 17.30 3.04 -10.28
CA LEU A 35 15.91 3.17 -9.91
C LEU A 35 15.00 2.90 -11.11
N ILE A 36 13.95 2.11 -10.89
CA ILE A 36 12.90 1.83 -11.87
C ILE A 36 11.61 2.46 -11.35
N VAL A 37 11.25 3.62 -11.90
CA VAL A 37 10.05 4.36 -11.52
C VAL A 37 8.92 4.00 -12.47
N GLY A 38 7.73 3.75 -11.95
CA GLY A 38 6.57 3.49 -12.81
C GLY A 38 5.32 3.05 -12.06
N GLU A 39 4.18 3.27 -12.70
CA GLU A 39 2.87 2.94 -12.15
C GLU A 39 2.73 1.45 -11.79
N ARG A 40 1.73 1.15 -10.97
CA ARG A 40 1.41 -0.23 -10.59
C ARG A 40 1.00 -1.02 -11.84
N GLY A 41 1.63 -2.18 -12.04
CA GLY A 41 1.29 -3.10 -13.13
C GLY A 41 1.95 -2.80 -14.49
N THR A 42 2.92 -1.88 -14.55
CA THR A 42 3.70 -1.58 -15.77
C THR A 42 4.75 -2.62 -16.14
N GLY A 43 5.20 -3.44 -15.17
CA GLY A 43 6.22 -4.48 -15.38
C GLY A 43 7.60 -4.19 -14.78
N LYS A 44 7.71 -3.34 -13.75
CA LYS A 44 8.98 -2.97 -13.07
C LYS A 44 9.88 -4.17 -12.71
N GLU A 45 9.30 -5.27 -12.26
CA GLU A 45 10.02 -6.52 -11.93
C GLU A 45 10.64 -7.20 -13.16
N LEU A 46 9.92 -7.24 -14.29
CA LEU A 46 10.45 -7.75 -15.57
C LEU A 46 11.59 -6.86 -16.08
N ALA A 47 11.46 -5.54 -15.92
CA ALA A 47 12.52 -4.60 -16.23
C ALA A 47 13.77 -4.86 -15.35
N ALA A 48 13.62 -5.02 -14.04
CA ALA A 48 14.73 -5.34 -13.13
C ALA A 48 15.43 -6.66 -13.48
N GLY A 49 14.65 -7.71 -13.76
CA GLY A 49 15.19 -9.00 -14.21
C GLY A 49 15.94 -8.90 -15.54
N ARG A 50 15.42 -8.12 -16.50
CA ARG A 50 16.11 -7.85 -17.77
C ARG A 50 17.40 -7.05 -17.58
N LEU A 51 17.39 -6.09 -16.66
CA LEU A 51 18.54 -5.24 -16.33
C LEU A 51 19.68 -6.08 -15.71
N HIS A 52 19.34 -7.01 -14.81
CA HIS A 52 20.27 -8.01 -14.29
C HIS A 52 20.80 -8.94 -15.40
N TYR A 53 19.91 -9.51 -16.24
CA TYR A 53 20.28 -10.43 -17.33
C TYR A 53 21.22 -9.79 -18.38
N LEU A 54 21.09 -8.48 -18.63
CA LEU A 54 21.95 -7.73 -19.55
C LEU A 54 23.24 -7.20 -18.89
N SER A 55 23.45 -7.44 -17.59
CA SER A 55 24.61 -6.93 -16.85
C SER A 55 25.78 -7.91 -16.82
N ALA A 56 26.95 -7.43 -16.40
CA ALA A 56 28.10 -8.29 -16.13
C ALA A 56 27.85 -9.36 -15.05
N ARG A 57 26.83 -9.17 -14.20
CA ARG A 57 26.47 -10.05 -13.07
C ARG A 57 25.40 -11.09 -13.40
N TRP A 58 25.06 -11.31 -14.67
CA TRP A 58 23.95 -12.18 -15.10
C TRP A 58 24.03 -13.66 -14.67
N GLN A 59 25.22 -14.16 -14.30
CA GLN A 59 25.41 -15.49 -13.73
C GLN A 59 25.27 -15.54 -12.20
N GLY A 60 25.30 -14.37 -11.55
CA GLY A 60 25.14 -14.22 -10.10
C GLY A 60 23.67 -14.33 -9.68
N PRO A 61 23.40 -14.38 -8.36
CA PRO A 61 22.04 -14.45 -7.85
C PRO A 61 21.24 -13.17 -8.14
N PHE A 62 20.01 -13.31 -8.66
CA PHE A 62 19.00 -12.26 -8.66
C PHE A 62 18.03 -12.47 -7.50
N VAL A 63 18.14 -11.64 -6.46
CA VAL A 63 17.33 -11.74 -5.24
C VAL A 63 16.29 -10.63 -5.24
N ALA A 64 15.01 -10.98 -5.33
CA ALA A 64 13.91 -10.03 -5.21
C ALA A 64 13.35 -9.96 -3.78
N LEU A 65 13.01 -8.75 -3.33
CA LEU A 65 12.25 -8.49 -2.11
C LEU A 65 11.20 -7.41 -2.37
N ASN A 66 9.94 -7.69 -2.04
CA ASN A 66 8.89 -6.66 -2.02
C ASN A 66 8.80 -6.07 -0.61
N CYS A 67 9.03 -4.76 -0.51
CA CYS A 67 9.17 -4.03 0.73
C CYS A 67 7.82 -3.72 1.41
N SER A 68 6.74 -3.75 0.64
CA SER A 68 5.38 -3.49 1.15
C SER A 68 4.72 -4.72 1.79
N ALA A 69 5.28 -5.92 1.55
CA ALA A 69 4.73 -7.19 2.03
C ALA A 69 5.14 -7.55 3.48
N LEU A 70 6.05 -6.79 4.10
CA LEU A 70 6.65 -7.11 5.40
C LEU A 70 6.38 -6.01 6.44
N ALA A 71 6.25 -6.43 7.70
CA ALA A 71 6.23 -5.50 8.83
C ALA A 71 7.59 -4.78 8.99
N PRO A 72 7.64 -3.54 9.50
CA PRO A 72 8.87 -2.75 9.68
C PRO A 72 10.04 -3.45 10.40
N SER A 73 9.76 -4.32 11.37
CA SER A 73 10.77 -5.11 12.08
C SER A 73 11.25 -6.35 11.29
N LEU A 74 10.40 -6.91 10.43
CA LEU A 74 10.72 -8.08 9.63
C LEU A 74 11.54 -7.73 8.38
N ILE A 75 11.28 -6.58 7.75
CA ILE A 75 12.03 -6.14 6.57
C ILE A 75 13.52 -5.92 6.87
N GLU A 76 13.88 -5.37 8.04
CA GLU A 76 15.28 -5.21 8.44
C GLU A 76 15.96 -6.58 8.62
N SER A 77 15.29 -7.51 9.30
CA SER A 77 15.75 -8.88 9.55
C SER A 77 15.85 -9.73 8.27
N GLU A 78 14.95 -9.54 7.31
CA GLU A 78 15.05 -10.19 5.98
C GLU A 78 16.20 -9.59 5.16
N LEU A 79 16.36 -8.26 5.11
CA LEU A 79 17.41 -7.61 4.32
C LEU A 79 18.82 -7.92 4.82
N PHE A 80 19.07 -7.71 6.11
CA PHE A 80 20.40 -7.74 6.72
C PHE A 80 20.66 -9.02 7.53
N GLY A 81 19.66 -9.86 7.76
CA GLY A 81 19.79 -11.00 8.64
C GLY A 81 19.81 -10.59 10.11
N HIS A 82 19.90 -11.58 10.99
CA HIS A 82 19.95 -11.38 12.43
C HIS A 82 20.90 -12.38 13.10
N GLU A 83 21.46 -11.97 14.23
CA GLU A 83 22.15 -12.87 15.16
C GLU A 83 21.14 -13.55 16.11
N ALA A 84 21.57 -14.64 16.77
CA ALA A 84 20.74 -15.32 17.75
C ALA A 84 20.44 -14.38 18.94
N GLY A 85 19.17 -14.33 19.38
CA GLY A 85 18.71 -13.46 20.46
C GLY A 85 18.43 -12.00 20.07
N ALA A 86 18.56 -11.61 18.80
CA ALA A 86 18.34 -10.23 18.34
C ALA A 86 16.91 -9.69 18.60
N PHE A 87 15.91 -10.57 18.68
CA PHE A 87 14.53 -10.26 19.05
C PHE A 87 13.83 -11.51 19.61
N THR A 88 12.63 -11.35 20.19
CA THR A 88 11.84 -12.46 20.73
C THR A 88 11.47 -13.45 19.63
N GLY A 89 12.02 -14.67 19.68
CA GLY A 89 11.86 -15.71 18.65
C GLY A 89 13.05 -15.86 17.70
N ALA A 90 14.11 -15.06 17.84
CA ALA A 90 15.37 -15.21 17.09
C ALA A 90 16.22 -16.37 17.64
N SER A 91 15.74 -17.61 17.50
CA SER A 91 16.37 -18.81 18.06
C SER A 91 17.72 -19.20 17.45
N GLY A 92 18.12 -18.57 16.33
CA GLY A 92 19.38 -18.84 15.65
C GLY A 92 19.76 -17.69 14.71
N ARG A 93 21.01 -17.69 14.24
CA ARG A 93 21.51 -16.72 13.27
C ARG A 93 20.93 -17.02 11.88
N ARG A 94 20.47 -15.97 11.17
CA ARG A 94 19.95 -16.07 9.80
C ARG A 94 20.64 -15.07 8.87
N LYS A 95 21.01 -15.50 7.67
CA LYS A 95 21.56 -14.63 6.63
C LYS A 95 20.47 -13.74 6.00
N GLY A 96 20.83 -12.51 5.66
CA GLY A 96 19.95 -11.55 4.98
C GLY A 96 19.93 -11.69 3.45
N ARG A 97 19.03 -10.95 2.79
CA ARG A 97 18.95 -10.84 1.32
C ARG A 97 20.20 -10.21 0.71
N PHE A 98 20.89 -9.30 1.39
CA PHE A 98 22.20 -8.80 0.93
C PHE A 98 23.23 -9.93 0.83
N GLU A 99 23.38 -10.78 1.86
CA GLU A 99 24.30 -11.93 1.80
C GLU A 99 23.88 -12.99 0.76
N ALA A 100 22.58 -13.09 0.46
CA ALA A 100 22.06 -13.99 -0.56
C ALA A 100 22.24 -13.46 -1.99
N ALA A 101 22.42 -12.16 -2.15
CA ALA A 101 22.61 -11.46 -3.43
C ALA A 101 24.09 -11.23 -3.77
N GLU A 102 25.01 -11.80 -2.97
CA GLU A 102 26.46 -11.63 -3.06
C GLU A 102 27.00 -11.99 -4.46
N ASN A 103 27.86 -11.11 -5.02
CA ASN A 103 28.32 -11.10 -6.43
C ASN A 103 27.19 -10.97 -7.48
N GLY A 104 25.95 -10.67 -7.07
CA GLY A 104 24.75 -10.65 -7.91
C GLY A 104 23.99 -9.33 -7.84
N THR A 105 22.67 -9.41 -7.75
CA THR A 105 21.77 -8.25 -7.80
C THR A 105 20.63 -8.40 -6.80
N LEU A 106 20.42 -7.37 -5.98
CA LEU A 106 19.30 -7.25 -5.05
C LEU A 106 18.26 -6.30 -5.63
N PHE A 107 17.07 -6.81 -5.93
CA PHE A 107 15.92 -6.05 -6.39
C PHE A 107 14.97 -5.73 -5.23
N LEU A 108 14.67 -4.44 -5.05
CA LEU A 108 13.85 -3.89 -3.97
C LEU A 108 12.59 -3.25 -4.53
N ASP A 109 11.49 -4.01 -4.59
CA ASP A 109 10.20 -3.51 -5.08
C ASP A 109 9.44 -2.73 -4.00
N GLU A 110 8.79 -1.65 -4.42
CA GLU A 110 8.17 -0.62 -3.58
C GLU A 110 9.10 -0.06 -2.47
N ILE A 111 10.34 0.29 -2.83
CA ILE A 111 11.38 0.81 -1.90
C ILE A 111 10.93 2.05 -1.10
N ALA A 112 9.99 2.83 -1.63
CA ALA A 112 9.39 3.98 -0.95
C ALA A 112 8.63 3.64 0.35
N THR A 113 8.26 2.37 0.59
CA THR A 113 7.54 1.95 1.81
C THR A 113 8.49 1.59 2.97
N MET A 114 9.81 1.64 2.77
CA MET A 114 10.78 1.24 3.78
C MET A 114 10.86 2.24 4.97
N PRO A 115 10.99 1.75 6.22
CA PRO A 115 11.31 2.60 7.38
C PRO A 115 12.64 3.34 7.22
N LEU A 116 12.75 4.55 7.80
CA LEU A 116 13.99 5.36 7.74
C LEU A 116 15.22 4.64 8.30
N THR A 117 15.08 3.82 9.34
CA THR A 117 16.17 3.01 9.92
C THR A 117 16.72 1.97 8.94
N VAL A 118 15.85 1.39 8.11
CA VAL A 118 16.23 0.46 7.04
C VAL A 118 16.91 1.21 5.91
N GLN A 119 16.39 2.39 5.53
CA GLN A 119 17.01 3.25 4.52
C GLN A 119 18.46 3.65 4.89
N GLU A 120 18.73 3.96 6.17
CA GLU A 120 20.08 4.27 6.66
C GLU A 120 21.05 3.08 6.54
N LYS A 121 20.59 1.85 6.79
CA LYS A 121 21.41 0.65 6.59
C LYS A 121 21.63 0.32 5.10
N ILE A 122 20.64 0.55 4.25
CA ILE A 122 20.81 0.40 2.79
C ILE A 122 21.80 1.43 2.25
N LEU A 123 21.73 2.68 2.73
CA LEU A 123 22.70 3.73 2.36
C LEU A 123 24.13 3.25 2.64
N ARG A 124 24.41 2.72 3.84
CA ARG A 124 25.73 2.14 4.16
C ARG A 124 26.13 1.00 3.24
N ALA A 125 25.22 0.05 2.97
CA ALA A 125 25.48 -1.07 2.08
C ALA A 125 25.77 -0.64 0.63
N VAL A 126 25.07 0.37 0.13
CA VAL A 126 25.24 0.93 -1.24
C VAL A 126 26.47 1.82 -1.35
N GLU A 127 26.83 2.55 -0.29
CA GLU A 127 27.95 3.49 -0.32
C GLU A 127 29.31 2.84 -0.01
N TYR A 128 29.38 1.95 0.98
CA TYR A 128 30.62 1.35 1.47
C TYR A 128 30.76 -0.16 1.16
N GLY A 129 29.69 -0.80 0.66
CA GLY A 129 29.68 -2.26 0.46
C GLY A 129 29.67 -3.04 1.77
N GLU A 130 29.20 -2.45 2.89
CA GLU A 130 29.13 -3.15 4.19
C GLU A 130 27.90 -2.78 5.03
N PHE A 131 27.46 -3.73 5.86
CA PHE A 131 26.36 -3.56 6.82
C PHE A 131 26.52 -4.48 8.06
N GLU A 132 25.66 -4.30 9.06
CA GLU A 132 25.61 -5.11 10.29
C GLU A 132 24.27 -5.85 10.40
N ARG A 133 24.28 -7.12 10.85
CA ARG A 133 23.04 -7.87 11.14
C ARG A 133 22.26 -7.24 12.29
N VAL A 134 20.95 -7.46 12.33
CA VAL A 134 20.14 -7.08 13.49
C VAL A 134 20.66 -7.81 14.75
N GLY A 135 20.96 -7.05 15.80
CA GLY A 135 21.51 -7.55 17.07
C GLY A 135 23.01 -7.86 17.05
N GLY A 136 23.72 -7.66 15.94
CA GLY A 136 25.18 -7.80 15.84
C GLY A 136 25.90 -6.47 15.63
N SER A 137 27.19 -6.43 15.96
CA SER A 137 28.09 -5.28 15.72
C SER A 137 29.26 -5.62 14.78
N THR A 138 29.23 -6.79 14.15
CA THR A 138 30.27 -7.23 13.20
C THR A 138 29.90 -6.74 11.80
N PRO A 139 30.72 -5.89 11.16
CA PRO A 139 30.48 -5.47 9.79
C PRO A 139 30.68 -6.64 8.82
N ILE A 140 29.80 -6.73 7.84
CA ILE A 140 29.81 -7.74 6.78
C ILE A 140 29.96 -6.99 5.47
N ARG A 141 31.04 -7.28 4.75
CA ARG A 141 31.22 -6.80 3.38
C ARG A 141 30.45 -7.67 2.41
N VAL A 142 29.82 -7.01 1.44
CA VAL A 142 29.07 -7.63 0.34
C VAL A 142 29.27 -6.83 -0.94
N ASP A 143 29.33 -7.54 -2.06
CA ASP A 143 29.39 -6.95 -3.40
C ASP A 143 28.09 -7.22 -4.15
N VAL A 144 27.17 -6.25 -4.13
CA VAL A 144 25.79 -6.41 -4.59
C VAL A 144 25.35 -5.19 -5.39
N ARG A 145 24.92 -5.39 -6.63
CA ARG A 145 24.21 -4.35 -7.39
C ARG A 145 22.79 -4.19 -6.85
N VAL A 146 22.40 -2.98 -6.45
CA VAL A 146 21.04 -2.69 -5.96
C VAL A 146 20.17 -2.09 -7.07
N ILE A 147 19.01 -2.69 -7.31
CA ILE A 147 17.97 -2.12 -8.19
C ILE A 147 16.74 -1.81 -7.33
N GLY A 148 16.37 -0.54 -7.22
CA GLY A 148 15.14 -0.14 -6.52
C GLY A 148 13.99 0.05 -7.50
N ALA A 149 12.76 -0.25 -7.09
CA ALA A 149 11.56 0.07 -7.85
C ALA A 149 10.49 0.73 -6.98
N THR A 150 9.72 1.65 -7.57
CA THR A 150 8.57 2.26 -6.90
C THR A 150 7.56 2.86 -7.88
N ASN A 151 6.34 3.11 -7.41
CA ASN A 151 5.35 3.97 -8.05
C ASN A 151 5.24 5.38 -7.43
N ALA A 152 6.03 5.70 -6.39
CA ALA A 152 5.96 6.95 -5.66
C ALA A 152 7.01 7.97 -6.13
N ASP A 153 6.72 9.25 -5.91
CA ASP A 153 7.65 10.36 -6.09
C ASP A 153 8.66 10.39 -4.93
N LEU A 154 9.86 9.82 -5.15
CA LEU A 154 10.93 9.79 -4.15
C LEU A 154 11.46 11.18 -3.79
N PRO A 155 11.70 12.12 -4.73
CA PRO A 155 11.99 13.52 -4.41
C PRO A 155 10.98 14.15 -3.44
N ALA A 156 9.68 14.07 -3.72
CA ALA A 156 8.65 14.62 -2.85
C ALA A 156 8.59 13.94 -1.47
N LEU A 157 8.83 12.61 -1.41
CA LEU A 157 8.97 11.90 -0.14
C LEU A 157 10.22 12.30 0.65
N ALA A 158 11.31 12.66 -0.04
CA ALA A 158 12.54 13.14 0.59
C ALA A 158 12.38 14.58 1.11
N ASP A 159 11.69 15.45 0.38
CA ASP A 159 11.29 16.78 0.86
C ASP A 159 10.38 16.69 2.09
N ALA A 160 9.48 15.71 2.13
CA ALA A 160 8.62 15.41 3.28
C ALA A 160 9.32 14.66 4.43
N GLY A 161 10.63 14.40 4.36
CA GLY A 161 11.40 13.68 5.38
C GLY A 161 11.03 12.20 5.56
N ARG A 162 10.27 11.62 4.62
CA ARG A 162 9.86 10.20 4.60
C ARG A 162 10.84 9.31 3.84
N PHE A 163 11.72 9.90 3.05
CA PHE A 163 12.84 9.24 2.37
C PHE A 163 14.14 10.01 2.65
N LYS A 164 15.27 9.30 2.76
CA LYS A 164 16.59 9.95 2.93
C LYS A 164 17.09 10.52 1.61
N ARG A 165 17.41 11.82 1.56
CA ARG A 165 18.03 12.47 0.38
C ARG A 165 19.31 11.74 -0.05
N ASP A 166 20.20 11.49 0.90
CA ASP A 166 21.48 10.79 0.67
C ASP A 166 21.28 9.41 0.02
N LEU A 167 20.23 8.68 0.40
CA LEU A 167 19.88 7.40 -0.23
C LEU A 167 19.31 7.59 -1.65
N LEU A 168 18.49 8.62 -1.86
CA LEU A 168 17.98 8.97 -3.19
C LEU A 168 19.14 9.32 -4.14
N ASP A 169 20.12 10.11 -3.67
CA ASP A 169 21.29 10.51 -4.45
C ASP A 169 22.20 9.31 -4.78
N ARG A 170 22.33 8.34 -3.86
CA ARG A 170 23.11 7.10 -4.09
C ARG A 170 22.40 6.10 -4.99
N LEU A 171 21.07 5.99 -4.93
CA LEU A 171 20.28 5.10 -5.80
C LEU A 171 20.01 5.72 -7.18
N GLY A 172 19.89 7.04 -7.26
CA GLY A 172 19.56 7.84 -8.44
C GLY A 172 20.72 8.05 -9.42
N PHE A 173 21.73 7.17 -9.45
CA PHE A 173 22.75 7.18 -10.49
C PHE A 173 22.13 7.04 -11.89
N GLU A 174 21.07 6.24 -12.01
CA GLU A 174 20.26 6.10 -13.22
C GLU A 174 18.79 5.88 -12.81
N VAL A 175 17.84 6.49 -13.53
CA VAL A 175 16.41 6.50 -13.20
C VAL A 175 15.57 6.17 -14.44
N LEU A 176 15.31 4.88 -14.62
CA LEU A 176 14.53 4.35 -15.73
C LEU A 176 13.03 4.48 -15.44
N THR A 177 12.33 5.35 -16.17
CA THR A 177 10.88 5.51 -16.02
C THR A 177 10.14 4.60 -16.99
N VAL A 178 9.40 3.61 -16.46
CA VAL A 178 8.62 2.66 -17.28
C VAL A 178 7.38 3.36 -17.83
N PRO A 179 7.19 3.44 -19.16
CA PRO A 179 6.03 4.11 -19.74
C PRO A 179 4.73 3.35 -19.40
N PRO A 180 3.69 4.02 -18.86
CA PRO A 180 2.40 3.40 -18.64
C PRO A 180 1.71 3.07 -19.97
N LEU A 181 0.83 2.07 -19.94
CA LEU A 181 0.24 1.44 -21.12
C LEU A 181 -0.50 2.42 -22.04
N ARG A 182 -1.07 3.51 -21.49
CA ARG A 182 -1.72 4.58 -22.25
C ARG A 182 -0.80 5.38 -23.20
N TYR A 183 0.52 5.37 -22.97
CA TYR A 183 1.52 5.96 -23.88
C TYR A 183 2.21 4.92 -24.77
N ARG A 184 1.85 3.64 -24.62
CA ARG A 184 2.42 2.52 -25.38
C ARG A 184 1.52 2.18 -26.59
N HIS A 185 1.35 3.14 -27.49
CA HIS A 185 0.47 3.01 -28.65
C HIS A 185 0.82 1.78 -29.51
N GLY A 186 -0.18 0.94 -29.82
CA GLY A 186 0.01 -0.30 -30.57
C GLY A 186 0.42 -1.53 -29.72
N ASP A 187 0.80 -1.36 -28.45
CA ASP A 187 1.15 -2.51 -27.58
C ASP A 187 -0.08 -3.21 -27.00
N ILE A 188 -1.21 -2.50 -26.84
CA ILE A 188 -2.44 -3.07 -26.25
C ILE A 188 -2.92 -4.29 -27.04
N GLU A 189 -2.94 -4.21 -28.37
CA GLU A 189 -3.38 -5.32 -29.24
C GLU A 189 -2.39 -6.49 -29.26
N LEU A 190 -1.08 -6.18 -29.29
CA LEU A 190 0.00 -7.19 -29.22
C LEU A 190 -0.05 -7.98 -27.91
N LEU A 191 -0.14 -7.25 -26.78
CA LEU A 191 -0.24 -7.84 -25.45
C LEU A 191 -1.57 -8.60 -25.26
N ALA A 192 -2.69 -8.08 -25.76
CA ALA A 192 -3.97 -8.76 -25.69
C ALA A 192 -3.98 -10.09 -26.46
N ARG A 193 -3.36 -10.16 -27.64
CA ARG A 193 -3.17 -11.43 -28.36
C ARG A 193 -2.29 -12.39 -27.55
N HIS A 194 -1.12 -11.95 -27.11
CA HIS A 194 -0.22 -12.79 -26.32
C HIS A 194 -0.88 -13.38 -25.05
N PHE A 195 -1.63 -12.58 -24.28
CA PHE A 195 -2.35 -13.08 -23.12
C PHE A 195 -3.51 -13.99 -23.50
N ALA A 196 -4.18 -13.74 -24.63
CA ALA A 196 -5.25 -14.62 -25.09
C ALA A 196 -4.74 -15.99 -25.54
N ASP A 197 -3.61 -16.02 -26.26
CA ASP A 197 -2.94 -17.25 -26.70
C ASP A 197 -2.49 -18.09 -25.50
N ARG A 198 -1.85 -17.46 -24.50
CA ARG A 198 -1.46 -18.13 -23.26
C ARG A 198 -2.65 -18.68 -22.47
N MET A 199 -3.72 -17.89 -22.34
CA MET A 199 -4.92 -18.33 -21.63
C MET A 199 -5.62 -19.49 -22.34
N ALA A 200 -5.67 -19.47 -23.68
CA ALA A 200 -6.25 -20.54 -24.47
C ALA A 200 -5.51 -21.87 -24.26
N VAL A 201 -4.16 -21.84 -24.21
CA VAL A 201 -3.35 -23.01 -23.85
C VAL A 201 -3.62 -23.46 -22.40
N GLU A 202 -3.72 -22.53 -21.45
CA GLU A 202 -3.96 -22.84 -20.02
C GLU A 202 -5.32 -23.50 -19.77
N ILE A 203 -6.36 -23.17 -20.56
CA ILE A 203 -7.69 -23.79 -20.47
C ILE A 203 -7.96 -24.87 -21.53
N GLU A 204 -6.90 -25.41 -22.15
CA GLU A 204 -6.96 -26.50 -23.13
C GLU A 204 -7.89 -26.24 -24.34
N ARG A 205 -7.98 -24.97 -24.78
CA ARG A 205 -8.74 -24.61 -25.98
C ARG A 205 -7.99 -25.02 -27.27
N PRO A 206 -8.69 -25.57 -28.28
CA PRO A 206 -8.07 -25.91 -29.57
C PRO A 206 -7.48 -24.71 -30.31
N GLU A 207 -8.11 -23.54 -30.21
CA GLU A 207 -7.67 -22.29 -30.85
C GLU A 207 -7.89 -21.09 -29.92
N PRO A 208 -7.00 -20.08 -29.94
CA PRO A 208 -7.21 -18.83 -29.22
C PRO A 208 -8.31 -18.00 -29.88
N PRO A 209 -9.27 -17.44 -29.11
CA PRO A 209 -10.36 -16.65 -29.69
C PRO A 209 -9.85 -15.29 -30.15
N GLY A 210 -10.10 -14.93 -31.41
CA GLY A 210 -9.72 -13.64 -31.97
C GLY A 210 -10.54 -12.48 -31.42
N PHE A 211 -9.99 -11.27 -31.38
CA PHE A 211 -10.75 -10.08 -30.97
C PHE A 211 -11.59 -9.52 -32.12
N SER A 212 -12.80 -9.05 -31.80
CA SER A 212 -13.60 -8.21 -32.71
C SER A 212 -13.06 -6.77 -32.77
N ALA A 213 -13.40 -6.02 -33.82
CA ALA A 213 -13.08 -4.60 -33.92
C ALA A 213 -13.67 -3.78 -32.75
N GLN A 214 -14.86 -4.15 -32.25
CA GLN A 214 -15.48 -3.53 -31.09
C GLN A 214 -14.67 -3.78 -29.81
N ALA A 215 -14.25 -5.03 -29.56
CA ALA A 215 -13.39 -5.37 -28.43
C ALA A 215 -12.06 -4.60 -28.46
N LEU A 216 -11.42 -4.51 -29.62
CA LEU A 216 -10.18 -3.75 -29.80
C LEU A 216 -10.40 -2.24 -29.58
N ALA A 217 -11.50 -1.66 -30.08
CA ALA A 217 -11.82 -0.26 -29.86
C ALA A 217 -12.04 0.05 -28.36
N THR A 218 -12.80 -0.79 -27.66
CA THR A 218 -12.98 -0.69 -26.19
C THR A 218 -11.65 -0.74 -25.45
N MET A 219 -10.77 -1.70 -25.78
CA MET A 219 -9.46 -1.82 -25.14
C MET A 219 -8.52 -0.64 -25.44
N ASN A 220 -8.53 -0.09 -26.66
CA ASN A 220 -7.70 1.06 -27.02
C ASN A 220 -8.19 2.39 -26.42
N SER A 221 -9.50 2.51 -26.13
CA SER A 221 -10.08 3.71 -25.49
C SER A 221 -9.94 3.76 -23.96
N HIS A 222 -9.57 2.65 -23.32
CA HIS A 222 -9.48 2.56 -21.86
C HIS A 222 -8.15 3.15 -21.34
N PRO A 223 -8.13 3.93 -20.23
CA PRO A 223 -6.90 4.54 -19.71
C PRO A 223 -5.94 3.58 -19.00
N TRP A 224 -6.38 2.34 -18.69
CA TRP A 224 -5.59 1.28 -18.03
C TRP A 224 -4.86 1.69 -16.73
N PRO A 225 -5.60 2.10 -15.66
CA PRO A 225 -4.99 2.48 -14.38
C PRO A 225 -4.17 1.35 -13.70
N GLY A 226 -4.46 0.08 -13.99
CA GLY A 226 -3.65 -1.06 -13.55
C GLY A 226 -2.67 -1.58 -14.62
N ASN A 227 -2.51 -0.84 -15.72
CA ASN A 227 -1.55 -1.08 -16.80
C ASN A 227 -1.60 -2.53 -17.35
N VAL A 228 -0.46 -3.14 -17.64
CA VAL A 228 -0.35 -4.48 -18.25
C VAL A 228 -0.99 -5.56 -17.37
N ARG A 229 -0.91 -5.42 -16.04
CA ARG A 229 -1.55 -6.35 -15.09
C ARG A 229 -3.08 -6.32 -15.17
N GLU A 230 -3.67 -5.15 -15.41
CA GLU A 230 -5.12 -5.03 -15.64
C GLU A 230 -5.52 -5.58 -17.01
N LEU A 231 -4.79 -5.21 -18.07
CA LEU A 231 -5.01 -5.75 -19.43
C LEU A 231 -5.00 -7.28 -19.43
N LYS A 232 -3.98 -7.89 -18.81
CA LYS A 232 -3.88 -9.35 -18.64
C LYS A 232 -5.15 -9.93 -18.02
N ASN A 233 -5.53 -9.47 -16.83
CA ASN A 233 -6.72 -9.96 -16.11
C ASN A 233 -8.04 -9.77 -16.88
N VAL A 234 -8.15 -8.68 -17.66
CA VAL A 234 -9.32 -8.39 -18.50
C VAL A 234 -9.39 -9.36 -19.68
N VAL A 235 -8.26 -9.61 -20.35
CA VAL A 235 -8.15 -10.51 -21.50
C VAL A 235 -8.35 -11.97 -21.11
N GLU A 236 -7.68 -12.45 -20.05
CA GLU A 236 -7.82 -13.83 -19.56
C GLU A 236 -9.28 -14.14 -19.20
N ARG A 237 -9.94 -13.18 -18.53
CA ARG A 237 -11.38 -13.24 -18.21
C ARG A 237 -12.27 -13.22 -19.46
N ALA A 238 -11.88 -12.51 -20.51
CA ALA A 238 -12.62 -12.48 -21.78
C ALA A 238 -12.49 -13.79 -22.55
N VAL A 239 -11.30 -14.40 -22.58
CA VAL A 239 -11.07 -15.74 -23.17
C VAL A 239 -11.88 -16.80 -22.44
N TYR A 240 -11.76 -16.87 -21.11
CA TYR A 240 -12.48 -17.85 -20.29
C TYR A 240 -14.02 -17.77 -20.45
N ARG A 241 -14.57 -16.56 -20.58
CA ARG A 241 -16.03 -16.35 -20.73
C ARG A 241 -16.56 -16.47 -22.16
N THR A 242 -15.69 -16.56 -23.17
CA THR A 242 -16.13 -16.61 -24.57
C THR A 242 -16.29 -18.06 -24.99
N GLU A 243 -17.51 -18.50 -25.28
CA GLU A 243 -17.76 -19.88 -25.73
C GLU A 243 -17.28 -20.11 -27.19
N GLY A 244 -17.42 -19.13 -28.08
CA GLY A 244 -16.98 -19.22 -29.48
C GLY A 244 -15.52 -18.81 -29.75
N ASN A 245 -15.19 -18.62 -31.03
CA ASN A 245 -13.82 -18.29 -31.50
C ASN A 245 -13.58 -16.76 -31.64
N ARG A 246 -14.49 -15.90 -31.16
CA ARG A 246 -14.35 -14.44 -31.25
C ARG A 246 -14.86 -13.69 -30.02
N ILE A 247 -13.97 -12.93 -29.38
CA ILE A 247 -14.29 -12.02 -28.27
C ILE A 247 -14.98 -10.77 -28.83
N GLN A 248 -16.27 -10.62 -28.51
CA GLN A 248 -17.07 -9.45 -28.90
C GLN A 248 -17.08 -8.38 -27.80
N ASN A 249 -17.42 -8.77 -26.57
CA ASN A 249 -17.57 -7.87 -25.43
C ASN A 249 -16.43 -8.08 -24.43
N VAL A 250 -15.69 -7.00 -24.13
CA VAL A 250 -14.64 -6.99 -23.11
C VAL A 250 -15.17 -6.31 -21.86
N VAL A 251 -15.39 -7.08 -20.80
CA VAL A 251 -15.81 -6.54 -19.50
C VAL A 251 -14.59 -5.98 -18.79
N LEU A 252 -14.48 -4.65 -18.71
CA LEU A 252 -13.35 -3.94 -18.08
C LEU A 252 -13.41 -4.04 -16.54
N ASP A 253 -14.51 -3.58 -15.92
CA ASP A 253 -14.72 -3.68 -14.47
C ASP A 253 -15.33 -5.06 -14.08
N PRO A 254 -14.61 -5.93 -13.34
CA PRO A 254 -15.19 -7.18 -12.84
C PRO A 254 -16.26 -6.97 -11.75
N PHE A 255 -16.31 -5.81 -11.10
CA PHE A 255 -17.23 -5.50 -10.00
C PHE A 255 -18.51 -4.79 -10.45
N GLN A 256 -18.71 -4.64 -11.76
CA GLN A 256 -19.97 -4.15 -12.34
C GLN A 256 -21.07 -5.23 -12.20
N SER A 257 -21.67 -5.30 -11.02
CA SER A 257 -22.77 -6.20 -10.68
C SER A 257 -23.97 -5.42 -10.11
N PRO A 258 -25.21 -5.74 -10.52
CA PRO A 258 -26.42 -5.19 -9.87
C PRO A 258 -26.50 -5.49 -8.37
N TRP A 259 -25.77 -6.50 -7.89
CA TRP A 259 -25.76 -6.97 -6.50
C TRP A 259 -24.51 -6.54 -5.73
N ARG A 260 -23.82 -5.48 -6.17
CA ARG A 260 -22.63 -4.95 -5.49
C ARG A 260 -23.00 -4.54 -4.05
N PRO A 261 -22.31 -5.03 -3.01
CA PRO A 261 -22.57 -4.64 -1.62
C PRO A 261 -22.48 -3.13 -1.44
N ILE A 262 -23.46 -2.56 -0.74
CA ILE A 262 -23.47 -1.13 -0.37
C ILE A 262 -22.31 -0.92 0.62
N PRO A 263 -21.44 0.10 0.44
CA PRO A 263 -20.40 0.40 1.40
C PRO A 263 -20.99 0.74 2.77
N ASN A 264 -20.61 -0.01 3.81
CA ASN A 264 -21.03 0.31 5.18
C ASN A 264 -20.35 1.60 5.66
N GLU A 265 -21.13 2.68 5.78
CA GLU A 265 -20.69 3.98 6.34
C GLU A 265 -20.21 3.90 7.80
N HIS A 266 -20.40 2.76 8.47
CA HIS A 266 -20.00 2.50 9.86
C HIS A 266 -18.52 2.13 10.04
N THR A 267 -17.69 2.33 9.02
CA THR A 267 -16.22 2.26 9.18
C THR A 267 -15.74 3.65 9.59
N PRO A 268 -15.19 3.87 10.80
CA PRO A 268 -14.62 5.15 11.17
C PRO A 268 -13.55 5.51 10.12
N PRO A 269 -13.58 6.72 9.52
CA PRO A 269 -12.60 7.07 8.52
C PRO A 269 -11.21 7.00 9.14
N ALA A 270 -10.37 6.10 8.64
CA ALA A 270 -8.96 6.05 8.98
C ALA A 270 -8.39 7.47 8.78
N SER A 271 -7.82 8.03 9.84
CA SER A 271 -7.54 9.46 9.97
C SER A 271 -6.59 9.92 8.86
N ARG A 272 -7.16 10.60 7.85
CA ARG A 272 -6.39 11.37 6.86
C ARG A 272 -5.74 12.55 7.58
N GLN A 273 -4.55 12.32 8.12
CA GLN A 273 -3.61 13.41 8.39
C GLN A 273 -3.11 13.94 7.04
N THR A 274 -3.70 15.05 6.60
CA THR A 274 -3.15 15.92 5.56
C THR A 274 -2.91 17.28 6.20
N GLN A 275 -1.64 17.60 6.45
CA GLN A 275 -1.16 18.98 6.66
C GLN A 275 -1.16 19.66 5.28
N GLY A 276 -1.89 20.76 5.09
CA GLY A 276 -1.34 22.13 5.02
C GLY A 276 -1.19 22.57 3.54
N GLU A 277 -1.34 23.83 3.09
CA GLU A 277 -1.89 25.09 3.62
C GLU A 277 -2.50 25.89 2.42
N SER A 278 -2.86 27.19 2.38
CA SER A 278 -2.84 28.32 3.34
C SER A 278 -3.91 29.38 2.97
N SER A 279 -4.38 30.16 3.96
CA SER A 279 -5.07 31.47 3.82
C SER A 279 -6.46 31.50 3.11
N THR A 280 -7.48 32.25 3.52
CA THR A 280 -7.54 33.50 4.31
C THR A 280 -8.81 33.62 5.18
N LYS A 281 -8.71 34.39 6.28
CA LYS A 281 -9.77 35.13 7.00
C LYS A 281 -11.01 34.37 7.55
N ALA A 282 -11.04 34.19 8.88
CA ALA A 282 -12.08 34.79 9.75
C ALA A 282 -11.82 34.57 11.26
N GLY A 283 -11.75 35.66 12.04
CA GLY A 283 -12.23 35.78 13.43
C GLY A 283 -11.65 34.89 14.57
N PRO A 284 -11.13 35.46 15.67
CA PRO A 284 -10.86 34.70 16.89
C PRO A 284 -12.16 34.40 17.63
N VAL A 285 -12.72 33.20 17.45
CA VAL A 285 -13.88 32.74 18.24
C VAL A 285 -13.42 32.47 19.68
N ARG A 286 -13.85 33.34 20.60
CA ARG A 286 -13.63 33.19 22.05
C ARG A 286 -14.05 31.79 22.50
N ARG A 287 -13.18 31.10 23.25
CA ARG A 287 -13.61 30.04 24.18
C ARG A 287 -14.52 30.68 25.23
N ALA A 288 -15.83 30.55 25.06
CA ALA A 288 -16.78 30.86 26.11
C ALA A 288 -16.63 29.83 27.24
N ALA A 289 -16.35 30.30 28.45
CA ALA A 289 -16.23 29.43 29.62
C ALA A 289 -17.60 28.84 29.97
N LEU A 290 -17.65 27.52 30.16
CA LEU A 290 -18.75 26.86 30.86
C LEU A 290 -18.39 26.80 32.35
N THR A 291 -18.84 27.81 33.10
CA THR A 291 -18.98 27.71 34.56
C THR A 291 -20.44 27.41 34.91
N PRO A 292 -20.73 26.22 35.44
CA PRO A 292 -21.76 26.03 36.46
C PRO A 292 -21.13 26.30 37.83
N GLY A 293 -21.81 27.07 38.68
CA GLY A 293 -21.26 27.49 39.97
C GLY A 293 -21.11 26.35 40.96
N ALA A 294 -19.97 26.29 41.63
CA ALA A 294 -19.83 25.56 42.89
C ALA A 294 -20.41 26.40 44.05
N PRO A 295 -20.94 25.73 45.06
CA PRO A 295 -20.39 25.76 46.40
C PRO A 295 -19.66 24.43 46.62
N GLY A 296 -18.39 24.36 46.99
CA GLY A 296 -17.72 25.21 47.98
C GLY A 296 -17.51 24.38 49.25
N GLY A 297 -16.59 23.41 49.22
CA GLY A 297 -16.34 22.53 50.36
C GLY A 297 -15.55 21.25 50.05
N THR A 298 -14.22 21.35 50.11
CA THR A 298 -13.27 20.31 50.59
C THR A 298 -13.50 18.82 50.32
N SER A 299 -12.49 18.22 49.67
CA SER A 299 -12.27 16.79 49.33
C SER A 299 -12.73 16.41 47.92
N PRO A 300 -11.93 15.65 47.14
CA PRO A 300 -12.39 15.10 45.88
C PRO A 300 -13.45 14.02 46.16
N GLU A 301 -14.70 14.30 45.79
CA GLU A 301 -15.78 13.32 45.87
C GLU A 301 -15.38 12.05 45.09
N PRO A 302 -15.54 10.84 45.67
CA PRO A 302 -15.24 9.59 44.98
C PRO A 302 -15.90 9.55 43.59
N LEU A 303 -15.16 9.13 42.57
CA LEU A 303 -15.62 9.19 41.17
C LEU A 303 -17.00 8.54 40.95
N LEU A 304 -17.32 7.49 41.70
CA LEU A 304 -18.61 6.80 41.68
C LEU A 304 -19.77 7.65 42.22
N GLU A 305 -19.54 8.50 43.22
CA GLU A 305 -20.53 9.44 43.77
C GLU A 305 -20.70 10.65 42.85
N ALA A 306 -19.60 11.23 42.35
CA ALA A 306 -19.65 12.32 41.38
C ALA A 306 -20.41 11.92 40.09
N VAL A 307 -20.17 10.71 39.56
CA VAL A 307 -20.92 10.17 38.41
C VAL A 307 -22.39 9.92 38.77
N ARG A 308 -22.69 9.43 39.98
CA ARG A 308 -24.07 9.23 40.45
C ARG A 308 -24.85 10.56 40.57
N ASN A 309 -24.22 11.60 41.11
CA ASN A 309 -24.83 12.92 41.26
C ASN A 309 -25.12 13.55 39.89
N LEU A 310 -24.22 13.35 38.93
CA LEU A 310 -24.43 13.79 37.54
C LEU A 310 -25.53 12.96 36.85
N GLU A 311 -25.56 11.62 37.01
CA GLU A 311 -26.67 10.77 36.52
C GLU A 311 -28.02 11.27 37.06
N LEU A 312 -28.11 11.60 38.35
CA LEU A 312 -29.31 12.15 39.00
C LEU A 312 -29.75 13.49 38.38
N GLN A 313 -28.86 14.48 38.31
CA GLN A 313 -29.17 15.81 37.77
C GLN A 313 -29.69 15.75 36.32
N TYR A 314 -29.10 14.90 35.47
CA TYR A 314 -29.56 14.78 34.08
C TYR A 314 -30.91 14.04 33.97
N LEU A 315 -31.18 13.05 34.83
CA LEU A 315 -32.49 12.37 34.88
C LEU A 315 -33.61 13.32 35.35
N GLU A 316 -33.36 14.10 36.40
CA GLU A 316 -34.32 15.05 36.97
C GLU A 316 -34.64 16.18 35.98
N ASN A 317 -33.63 16.78 35.36
CA ASN A 317 -33.81 17.80 34.31
C ASN A 317 -34.56 17.24 33.08
N ALA A 318 -34.28 16.01 32.67
CA ALA A 318 -35.01 15.38 31.56
C ALA A 318 -36.47 15.06 31.90
N LEU A 319 -36.77 14.67 33.14
CA LEU A 319 -38.13 14.39 33.60
C LEU A 319 -38.95 15.66 33.75
N THR A 320 -38.41 16.72 34.38
CA THR A 320 -39.09 18.01 34.53
C THR A 320 -39.42 18.64 33.17
N LEU A 321 -38.44 18.74 32.26
CA LEU A 321 -38.65 19.28 30.90
C LEU A 321 -39.69 18.50 30.08
N THR A 322 -39.82 17.19 30.31
CA THR A 322 -40.77 16.32 29.56
C THR A 322 -42.08 16.04 30.29
N ARG A 323 -42.37 16.76 31.39
CA ARG A 323 -43.55 16.58 32.24
C ARG A 323 -43.71 15.13 32.71
N HIS A 324 -42.62 14.55 33.21
CA HIS A 324 -42.50 13.19 33.73
C HIS A 324 -42.78 12.06 32.70
N ASN A 325 -42.76 12.36 31.40
CA ASN A 325 -42.92 11.35 30.36
C ASN A 325 -41.61 10.58 30.11
N GLN A 326 -41.44 9.44 30.79
CA GLN A 326 -40.24 8.60 30.74
C GLN A 326 -39.77 8.21 29.32
N ARG A 327 -40.68 8.03 28.35
CA ARG A 327 -40.30 7.73 26.96
C ARG A 327 -39.69 8.94 26.26
N LYS A 328 -40.21 10.15 26.52
CA LYS A 328 -39.66 11.39 25.98
C LYS A 328 -38.35 11.78 26.68
N ALA A 329 -38.26 11.58 28.00
CA ALA A 329 -37.02 11.77 28.77
C ALA A 329 -35.88 10.88 28.26
N ALA A 330 -36.15 9.60 27.97
CA ALA A 330 -35.17 8.69 27.37
C ALA A 330 -34.62 9.20 26.04
N ILE A 331 -35.50 9.65 25.12
CA ILE A 331 -35.12 10.24 23.83
C ILE A 331 -34.27 11.50 24.01
N LEU A 332 -34.65 12.39 24.95
CA LEU A 332 -33.93 13.64 25.22
C LEU A 332 -32.51 13.40 25.75
N LEU A 333 -32.29 12.31 26.49
CA LEU A 333 -30.97 11.87 26.96
C LEU A 333 -30.22 10.97 25.96
N GLY A 334 -30.77 10.69 24.77
CA GLY A 334 -30.17 9.79 23.79
C GLY A 334 -30.13 8.31 24.20
N LEU A 335 -30.94 7.92 25.19
CA LEU A 335 -30.99 6.56 25.75
C LEU A 335 -32.16 5.76 25.19
N THR A 336 -31.99 4.44 25.09
CA THR A 336 -33.14 3.56 24.87
C THR A 336 -34.06 3.56 26.10
N TYR A 337 -35.36 3.32 25.90
CA TYR A 337 -36.33 3.27 26.99
C TYR A 337 -35.97 2.25 28.09
N HIS A 338 -35.34 1.13 27.72
CA HIS A 338 -34.87 0.12 28.69
C HIS A 338 -33.68 0.61 29.53
N GLN A 339 -32.70 1.29 28.91
CA GLN A 339 -31.57 1.89 29.63
C GLN A 339 -32.03 3.00 30.59
N PHE A 340 -32.89 3.91 30.11
CA PHE A 340 -33.49 4.96 30.93
C PHE A 340 -34.25 4.38 32.13
N ARG A 341 -35.09 3.35 31.90
CA ARG A 341 -35.84 2.69 32.98
C ARG A 341 -34.92 1.96 33.98
N GLY A 342 -33.78 1.46 33.54
CA GLY A 342 -32.73 0.89 34.39
C GLY A 342 -32.12 1.94 35.33
N LEU A 343 -31.69 3.08 34.78
CA LEU A 343 -31.13 4.20 35.55
C LEU A 343 -32.17 4.84 36.48
N TYR A 344 -33.39 5.06 36.00
CA TYR A 344 -34.49 5.56 36.83
C TYR A 344 -34.82 4.62 37.99
N ARG A 345 -34.74 3.29 37.80
CA ARG A 345 -34.90 2.31 38.89
C ARG A 345 -33.72 2.31 39.87
N LYS A 346 -32.48 2.42 39.36
CA LYS A 346 -31.23 2.51 40.16
C LYS A 346 -31.26 3.70 41.13
N HIS A 347 -31.90 4.80 40.73
CA HIS A 347 -31.93 6.06 41.47
C HIS A 347 -33.31 6.46 42.03
N LYS A 348 -34.31 5.56 41.97
CA LYS A 348 -35.71 5.87 42.28
C LYS A 348 -35.90 6.47 43.67
N GLU A 349 -35.24 5.90 44.68
CA GLU A 349 -35.35 6.34 46.08
C GLU A 349 -34.79 7.75 46.33
N ALA A 350 -33.88 8.23 45.47
CA ALA A 350 -33.36 9.60 45.53
C ALA A 350 -34.19 10.59 44.69
N LEU A 351 -34.86 10.10 43.63
CA LEU A 351 -35.75 10.91 42.77
C LEU A 351 -37.17 11.07 43.34
N ASP A 352 -37.62 10.17 44.20
CA ASP A 352 -38.92 10.25 44.89
C ASP A 352 -38.81 11.01 46.24
N ALA A 353 -37.61 11.48 46.63
CA ALA A 353 -37.31 12.17 47.89
C ALA A 353 -36.96 13.66 47.73
N ALA A 354 -37.09 14.20 46.51
CA ALA A 354 -36.92 15.60 46.12
C ALA A 354 -38.25 16.13 45.55
#